data_AF-A0A1G0MYU2-F1
#
_entry.id   AF-A0A1G0MYU2-F1
#
_cell.length_a   1.000
_cell.length_b   1.000
_cell.length_c   1.000
_cell.angle_alpha   90.00
_cell.angle_beta   90.00
_cell.angle_gamma   90.00
#
_symmetry.space_group_name_H-M   'P 1'
#
loop_
_entity.id
_entity.type
_entity.pdbx_description
1 polymer ?
#
loop_
_entity_poly.entity_id
_entity_poly.type
_entity_poly.pdbx_seq_one_letter_code
_entity_poly.pdbx_strand_id
1 'polypeptide(L)'
;MRILIVIVTLALLACGASPPEADAATPASGAKRDARPLPKPGEKIPLGGAHYFTYGFAKQPKLGTAIMRVEIFTKGGAHDTSFVVKGDADMPSMRGAHASGDKDFSISTKGVYLLPVRLVMPGDWEVSFTFIKEGKTVLRGIYLFDL
;
A
#
# COMPACT_ATOMS: atom_id res chain seq x y z
N MET A 1 0.51 -61.79 54.51
CA MET A 1 1.67 -60.96 54.88
C MET A 1 1.72 -59.79 53.90
N ARG A 2 1.30 -58.59 54.34
CA ARG A 2 1.19 -57.38 53.50
C ARG A 2 2.51 -56.63 53.57
N ILE A 3 3.19 -56.44 52.44
CA ILE A 3 4.37 -55.58 52.34
C ILE A 3 3.96 -54.29 51.60
N LEU A 4 4.17 -53.20 52.32
CA LEU A 4 4.03 -51.80 51.93
C LEU A 4 5.30 -51.40 51.16
N ILE A 5 5.17 -50.84 49.96
CA ILE A 5 6.25 -50.09 49.31
C ILE A 5 5.70 -48.75 48.85
N VAL A 6 6.13 -47.72 49.56
CA VAL A 6 5.98 -46.30 49.21
C VAL A 6 7.17 -45.95 48.33
N ILE A 7 6.93 -45.51 47.10
CA ILE A 7 7.93 -44.86 46.27
C ILE A 7 7.48 -43.43 46.04
N VAL A 8 8.18 -42.52 46.72
CA VAL A 8 8.13 -41.07 46.51
C VAL A 8 9.06 -40.78 45.33
N THR A 9 8.50 -40.34 44.22
CA THR A 9 9.28 -39.85 43.07
C THR A 9 9.21 -38.33 43.03
N LEU A 10 10.35 -37.73 43.33
CA LEU A 10 10.64 -36.30 43.30
C LEU A 10 10.66 -35.79 41.85
N ALA A 11 9.71 -34.93 41.49
CA ALA A 11 9.69 -34.27 40.17
C ALA A 11 10.70 -33.12 40.16
N LEU A 12 11.77 -33.26 39.35
CA LEU A 12 12.74 -32.21 39.10
C LEU A 12 12.12 -31.08 38.25
N LEU A 13 12.30 -29.85 38.74
CA LEU A 13 12.05 -28.59 38.03
C LEU A 13 12.81 -28.57 36.69
N ALA A 14 12.07 -28.43 35.59
CA ALA A 14 12.65 -28.13 34.29
C ALA A 14 13.02 -26.64 34.22
N CYS A 15 14.26 -26.40 33.82
CA CYS A 15 14.88 -25.10 33.60
C CYS A 15 14.14 -24.33 32.49
N GLY A 16 13.74 -23.09 32.77
CA GLY A 16 13.12 -22.20 31.79
C GLY A 16 14.13 -21.78 30.72
N ALA A 17 13.90 -22.20 29.48
CA ALA A 17 14.55 -21.63 28.31
C ALA A 17 13.67 -20.50 27.77
N SER A 18 14.07 -19.24 27.99
CA SER A 18 13.47 -18.10 27.30
C SER A 18 13.82 -18.18 25.80
N PRO A 19 12.86 -18.10 24.87
CA PRO A 19 13.18 -17.98 23.46
C PRO A 19 13.86 -16.63 23.19
N PRO A 20 14.80 -16.55 22.24
CA PRO A 20 15.35 -15.28 21.81
C PRO A 20 14.24 -14.43 21.19
N GLU A 21 14.11 -13.19 21.66
CA GLU A 21 13.33 -12.15 21.01
C GLU A 21 13.77 -12.08 19.55
N ALA A 22 12.91 -12.58 18.66
CA ALA A 22 13.02 -12.34 17.25
C ALA A 22 12.81 -10.84 17.07
N ASP A 23 13.92 -10.13 16.93
CA ASP A 23 13.97 -8.77 16.44
C ASP A 23 13.28 -8.76 15.09
N ALA A 24 11.99 -8.44 15.10
CA ALA A 24 11.19 -8.22 13.92
C ALA A 24 11.68 -6.90 13.32
N ALA A 25 12.82 -6.99 12.62
CA ALA A 25 13.25 -5.99 11.68
C ALA A 25 12.10 -5.78 10.70
N THR A 26 11.30 -4.76 10.98
CA THR A 26 10.31 -4.25 10.04
C THR A 26 11.09 -3.85 8.80
N PRO A 27 10.88 -4.47 7.64
CA PRO A 27 11.54 -3.99 6.44
C PRO A 27 10.93 -2.63 6.09
N ALA A 28 11.59 -1.56 6.55
CA ALA A 28 11.30 -0.21 6.13
C ALA A 28 11.51 -0.13 4.61
N SER A 29 10.40 0.02 3.88
CA SER A 29 10.32 0.71 2.59
C SER A 29 11.38 0.32 1.53
N GLY A 30 11.44 -0.95 1.15
CA GLY A 30 12.14 -1.39 -0.06
C GLY A 30 11.40 -1.11 -1.39
N ALA A 31 10.15 -0.59 -1.33
CA ALA A 31 9.19 -0.68 -2.43
C ALA A 31 9.18 0.47 -3.45
N LYS A 32 9.99 1.52 -3.31
CA LYS A 32 9.92 2.73 -4.17
C LYS A 32 11.12 2.99 -5.10
N ARG A 33 12.06 2.05 -5.24
CA ARG A 33 13.32 2.28 -6.00
C ARG A 33 13.14 2.58 -7.51
N ASP A 34 12.00 2.24 -8.10
CA ASP A 34 11.72 2.43 -9.53
C ASP A 34 10.49 3.32 -9.81
N ALA A 35 10.02 4.06 -8.80
CA ALA A 35 8.86 4.91 -8.96
C ALA A 35 9.23 6.21 -9.68
N ARG A 36 8.54 6.51 -10.78
CA ARG A 36 8.79 7.73 -11.57
C ARG A 36 7.77 8.82 -11.26
N PRO A 37 8.15 10.11 -11.33
CA PRO A 37 7.19 11.20 -11.30
C PRO A 37 6.18 11.05 -12.43
N LEU A 38 4.90 11.23 -12.12
CA LEU A 38 3.84 11.26 -13.11
C LEU A 38 3.66 12.67 -13.66
N PRO A 39 3.27 12.81 -14.95
CA PRO A 39 2.75 14.08 -15.48
C PRO A 39 1.55 14.57 -14.66
N LYS A 40 1.11 15.80 -14.91
CA LYS A 40 0.03 16.42 -14.12
C LYS A 40 -1.27 15.60 -14.18
N PRO A 41 -2.14 15.69 -13.14
CA PRO A 41 -3.44 15.04 -13.14
C PRO A 41 -4.28 15.35 -14.39
N GLY A 42 -5.05 14.36 -14.85
CA GLY A 42 -5.90 14.44 -16.05
C GLY A 42 -5.19 14.19 -17.38
N GLU A 43 -3.85 14.14 -17.44
CA GLU A 43 -3.14 13.75 -18.65
C GLU A 43 -3.19 12.24 -18.91
N LYS A 44 -3.14 11.86 -20.20
CA LYS A 44 -3.08 10.46 -20.63
C LYS A 44 -1.66 9.94 -20.48
N ILE A 45 -1.46 8.99 -19.57
CA ILE A 45 -0.15 8.42 -19.27
C ILE A 45 -0.09 6.98 -19.81
N PRO A 46 0.88 6.64 -20.66
CA PRO A 46 1.04 5.28 -21.16
C PRO A 46 1.20 4.26 -20.03
N LEU A 47 0.46 3.16 -20.13
CA LEU A 47 0.48 2.03 -19.20
C LEU A 47 0.74 0.74 -19.99
N GLY A 48 2.02 0.49 -20.30
CA GLY A 48 2.41 -0.55 -21.26
C GLY A 48 2.06 -0.17 -22.71
N GLY A 49 2.02 -1.16 -23.61
CA GLY A 49 1.87 -0.92 -25.05
C GLY A 49 0.42 -0.72 -25.55
N ALA A 50 -0.58 -1.12 -24.77
CA ALA A 50 -1.98 -1.18 -25.21
C ALA A 50 -2.97 -0.38 -24.34
N HIS A 51 -2.48 0.26 -23.27
CA HIS A 51 -3.33 0.99 -22.32
C HIS A 51 -2.74 2.35 -21.99
N TYR A 52 -3.59 3.22 -21.49
CA TYR A 52 -3.20 4.45 -20.81
C TYR A 52 -4.08 4.63 -19.59
N PHE A 53 -3.66 5.50 -18.68
CA PHE A 53 -4.49 5.90 -17.55
C PHE A 53 -4.50 7.41 -17.39
N THR A 54 -5.51 7.89 -16.68
CA THR A 54 -5.57 9.23 -16.13
C THR A 54 -5.77 9.12 -14.62
N TYR A 55 -5.29 10.11 -13.87
CA TYR A 55 -5.47 10.16 -12.42
C TYR A 55 -5.77 11.58 -11.95
N GLY A 56 -6.25 11.70 -10.73
CA GLY A 56 -6.45 12.98 -10.05
C GLY A 56 -7.43 12.87 -8.88
N PHE A 57 -7.46 13.89 -8.03
CA PHE A 57 -8.48 13.93 -6.98
C PHE A 57 -9.86 14.23 -7.56
N ALA A 58 -10.90 13.60 -7.01
CA ALA A 58 -12.30 13.83 -7.40
C ALA A 58 -12.75 15.28 -7.24
N LYS A 59 -12.16 15.98 -6.28
CA LYS A 59 -12.29 17.41 -5.97
C LYS A 59 -10.92 17.90 -5.54
N GLN A 60 -10.67 19.21 -5.57
CA GLN A 60 -9.45 19.78 -5.01
C GLN A 60 -9.25 19.26 -3.57
N PRO A 61 -8.10 18.65 -3.25
CA PRO A 61 -7.86 18.07 -1.94
C PRO A 61 -7.83 19.19 -0.88
N LYS A 62 -8.30 18.84 0.33
CA LYS A 62 -8.27 19.68 1.54
C LYS A 62 -7.99 18.76 2.73
N LEU A 63 -7.70 19.33 3.90
CA LEU A 63 -7.61 18.58 5.15
C LEU A 63 -8.86 17.68 5.35
N GLY A 64 -8.62 16.45 5.79
CA GLY A 64 -9.63 15.40 5.90
C GLY A 64 -9.44 14.32 4.83
N THR A 65 -10.54 13.75 4.34
CA THR A 65 -10.47 12.67 3.36
C THR A 65 -10.69 13.21 1.95
N ALA A 66 -9.66 13.11 1.13
CA ALA A 66 -9.74 13.33 -0.32
C ALA A 66 -9.88 11.98 -1.03
N ILE A 67 -10.52 11.96 -2.21
CA ILE A 67 -10.66 10.73 -3.01
C ILE A 67 -9.75 10.84 -4.22
N MET A 68 -8.68 10.06 -4.23
CA MET A 68 -7.84 9.87 -5.41
C MET A 68 -8.56 8.95 -6.39
N ARG A 69 -8.62 9.34 -7.66
CA ARG A 69 -9.25 8.60 -8.75
C ARG A 69 -8.19 8.16 -9.74
N VAL A 70 -8.36 6.96 -10.28
CA VAL A 70 -7.62 6.45 -11.43
C VAL A 70 -8.60 5.83 -12.41
N GLU A 71 -8.45 6.15 -13.69
CA GLU A 71 -9.24 5.56 -14.78
C GLU A 71 -8.26 4.98 -15.79
N ILE A 72 -8.40 3.70 -16.11
CA ILE A 72 -7.54 2.98 -17.04
C ILE A 72 -8.36 2.66 -18.28
N PHE A 73 -7.74 2.90 -19.43
CA PHE A 73 -8.37 2.76 -20.73
C PHE A 73 -7.51 1.89 -21.64
N THR A 74 -8.16 1.08 -22.46
CA THR A 74 -7.55 0.49 -23.65
C THR A 74 -7.14 1.60 -24.64
N LYS A 75 -6.27 1.28 -25.59
CA LYS A 75 -5.90 2.20 -26.68
C LYS A 75 -7.12 2.73 -27.46
N GLY A 76 -8.19 1.93 -27.55
CA GLY A 76 -9.47 2.32 -28.16
C GLY A 76 -10.36 3.23 -27.30
N GLY A 77 -9.98 3.50 -26.05
CA GLY A 77 -10.71 4.40 -25.15
C GLY A 77 -11.78 3.73 -24.29
N ALA A 78 -11.99 2.41 -24.41
CA ALA A 78 -12.86 1.69 -23.48
C ALA A 78 -12.17 1.53 -22.11
N HIS A 79 -12.93 1.64 -21.02
CA HIS A 79 -12.43 1.38 -19.67
C HIS A 79 -11.92 -0.06 -19.55
N ASP A 80 -10.81 -0.25 -18.84
CA ASP A 80 -10.30 -1.56 -18.45
C ASP A 80 -10.13 -1.63 -16.93
N THR A 81 -10.81 -2.60 -16.30
CA THR A 81 -10.80 -2.83 -14.86
C THR A 81 -10.01 -4.07 -14.45
N SER A 82 -9.27 -4.69 -15.37
CA SER A 82 -8.53 -5.93 -15.12
C SER A 82 -7.12 -5.71 -14.52
N PHE A 83 -6.77 -4.46 -14.20
CA PHE A 83 -5.58 -4.14 -13.41
C PHE A 83 -5.90 -4.19 -11.91
N VAL A 84 -4.91 -4.57 -11.12
CA VAL A 84 -4.88 -4.24 -9.70
C VAL A 84 -4.12 -2.93 -9.55
N VAL A 85 -4.74 -1.95 -8.91
CA VAL A 85 -4.14 -0.64 -8.64
C VAL A 85 -4.02 -0.51 -7.14
N LYS A 86 -2.80 -0.21 -6.68
CA LYS A 86 -2.51 0.07 -5.28
C LYS A 86 -1.94 1.46 -5.12
N GLY A 87 -2.07 2.01 -3.92
CA GLY A 87 -1.40 3.26 -3.60
C GLY A 87 -1.24 3.50 -2.12
N ASP A 88 -0.32 4.40 -1.86
CA ASP A 88 0.03 4.87 -0.52
C ASP A 88 0.21 6.39 -0.59
N ALA A 89 -0.25 7.08 0.45
CA ALA A 89 -0.07 8.51 0.63
C ALA A 89 0.77 8.80 1.87
N ASP A 90 1.71 9.72 1.75
CA ASP A 90 2.65 10.10 2.81
C ASP A 90 3.16 11.52 2.58
N MET A 91 3.90 12.07 3.55
CA MET A 91 4.60 13.35 3.41
C MET A 91 6.09 13.12 3.13
N PRO A 92 6.66 13.60 2.00
CA PRO A 92 8.06 13.37 1.66
C PRO A 92 9.07 13.80 2.74
N SER A 93 8.79 14.92 3.41
CA SER A 93 9.65 15.49 4.47
C SER A 93 9.65 14.67 5.76
N MET A 94 8.65 13.82 5.97
CA MET A 94 8.46 13.00 7.18
C MET A 94 8.12 11.56 6.79
N ARG A 95 8.88 11.02 5.83
CA ARG A 95 8.61 9.71 5.22
C ARG A 95 8.40 8.61 6.27
N GLY A 96 7.28 7.92 6.17
CA GLY A 96 6.84 6.86 7.07
C GLY A 96 5.96 7.33 8.23
N ALA A 97 6.01 8.61 8.62
CA ALA A 97 5.23 9.12 9.75
C ALA A 97 3.74 9.29 9.44
N HIS A 98 3.41 9.53 8.16
CA HIS A 98 2.04 9.71 7.69
C HIS A 98 1.63 8.73 6.60
N ALA A 99 2.44 7.67 6.40
CA ALA A 99 2.16 6.65 5.42
C ALA A 99 0.82 5.97 5.73
N SER A 100 -0.05 5.97 4.72
CA SER A 100 -1.31 5.24 4.79
C SER A 100 -1.12 3.72 4.68
N GLY A 101 0.03 3.28 4.16
CA GLY A 101 0.32 1.92 3.74
C GLY A 101 -0.15 1.66 2.29
N ASP A 102 0.42 0.63 1.66
CA ASP A 102 0.02 0.23 0.30
C ASP A 102 -1.37 -0.41 0.33
N LYS A 103 -2.37 0.30 -0.20
CA LYS A 103 -3.78 -0.09 -0.20
C LYS A 103 -4.30 -0.30 -1.61
N ASP A 104 -5.13 -1.33 -1.78
CA ASP A 104 -5.83 -1.56 -3.03
C ASP A 104 -6.90 -0.48 -3.26
N PHE A 105 -6.98 0.03 -4.49
CA PHE A 105 -8.05 0.92 -4.90
C PHE A 105 -9.36 0.13 -5.04
N SER A 106 -10.47 0.71 -4.58
CA SER A 106 -11.80 0.17 -4.80
C SER A 106 -12.31 0.54 -6.19
N ILE A 107 -13.01 -0.37 -6.88
CA ILE A 107 -13.56 -0.11 -8.22
C ILE A 107 -15.04 0.26 -8.11
N SER A 108 -15.41 1.39 -8.72
CA SER A 108 -16.82 1.81 -8.84
C SER A 108 -17.55 1.08 -9.97
N THR A 109 -18.88 1.17 -10.01
CA THR A 109 -19.70 0.61 -11.11
C THR A 109 -19.38 1.17 -12.49
N LYS A 110 -18.72 2.33 -12.56
CA LYS A 110 -18.25 2.95 -13.81
C LYS A 110 -16.83 2.54 -14.20
N GLY A 111 -16.20 1.62 -13.46
CA GLY A 111 -14.82 1.19 -13.72
C GLY A 111 -13.75 2.21 -13.29
N VAL A 112 -14.11 3.17 -12.42
CA VAL A 112 -13.15 4.11 -11.83
C VAL A 112 -12.58 3.51 -10.55
N TYR A 113 -11.25 3.49 -10.43
CA TYR A 113 -10.51 3.11 -9.24
C TYR A 113 -10.48 4.28 -8.25
N LEU A 114 -10.78 4.01 -6.98
CA LEU A 114 -10.93 5.00 -5.92
C LEU A 114 -10.09 4.64 -4.70
N LEU A 115 -9.26 5.58 -4.25
CA LEU A 115 -8.50 5.47 -3.00
C LEU A 115 -8.84 6.66 -2.09
N PRO A 116 -9.44 6.43 -0.91
CA PRO A 116 -9.53 7.44 0.13
C PRO A 116 -8.15 7.76 0.70
N VAL A 117 -7.75 9.03 0.62
CA VAL A 117 -6.49 9.56 1.14
C VAL A 117 -6.80 10.48 2.33
N ARG A 118 -6.24 10.17 3.51
CA ARG A 118 -6.45 10.97 4.73
C ARG A 118 -5.32 11.99 4.88
N LEU A 119 -5.62 13.24 4.59
CA LEU A 119 -4.71 14.37 4.66
C LEU A 119 -4.89 15.07 6.01
N VAL A 120 -3.88 15.00 6.86
CA VAL A 120 -4.00 15.37 8.28
C VAL A 120 -3.35 16.71 8.64
N MET A 121 -2.56 17.28 7.73
CA MET A 121 -1.89 18.56 7.93
C MET A 121 -1.50 19.20 6.58
N PRO A 122 -1.31 20.53 6.54
CA PRO A 122 -0.85 21.24 5.35
C PRO A 122 0.57 20.87 4.93
N GLY A 123 0.93 21.22 3.69
CA GLY A 123 2.28 21.09 3.13
C GLY A 123 2.38 20.03 2.03
N ASP A 124 3.60 19.59 1.74
CA ASP A 124 3.86 18.65 0.66
C ASP A 124 3.38 17.23 0.99
N TRP A 125 2.60 16.67 0.08
CA TRP A 125 2.11 15.31 0.10
C TRP A 125 2.52 14.55 -1.17
N GLU A 126 2.64 13.23 -1.03
CA GLU A 126 2.91 12.29 -2.09
C GLU A 126 1.77 11.27 -2.16
N VAL A 127 1.26 10.98 -3.36
CA VAL A 127 0.53 9.72 -3.62
C VAL A 127 1.39 8.88 -4.54
N SER A 128 1.72 7.69 -4.08
CA SER A 128 2.39 6.66 -4.88
C SER A 128 1.38 5.66 -5.43
N PHE A 129 1.62 5.17 -6.63
CA PHE A 129 0.76 4.25 -7.36
C PHE A 129 1.57 3.03 -7.79
N THR A 130 0.99 1.84 -7.65
CA THR A 130 1.52 0.61 -8.23
C THR A 130 0.45 -0.03 -9.11
N PHE A 131 0.75 -0.18 -10.40
CA PHE A 131 -0.14 -0.81 -11.37
C PHE A 131 0.34 -2.23 -11.64
N ILE A 132 -0.56 -3.19 -11.48
CA ILE A 132 -0.26 -4.62 -11.62
C ILE A 132 -1.23 -5.21 -12.66
N LYS A 133 -0.68 -5.98 -13.60
CA LYS A 133 -1.43 -6.73 -14.61
C LYS A 133 -0.91 -8.16 -14.62
N GLU A 134 -1.81 -9.14 -14.55
CA GLU A 134 -1.44 -10.57 -14.58
C GLU A 134 -0.34 -10.92 -13.54
N GLY A 135 -0.45 -10.33 -12.34
CA GLY A 135 0.51 -10.53 -11.25
C GLY A 135 1.86 -9.80 -11.41
N LYS A 136 2.09 -9.06 -12.50
CA LYS A 136 3.33 -8.31 -12.75
C LYS A 136 3.12 -6.83 -12.56
N THR A 137 4.03 -6.17 -11.84
CA THR A 137 4.06 -4.71 -11.76
C THR A 137 4.46 -4.14 -13.12
N VAL A 138 3.59 -3.33 -13.72
CA VAL A 138 3.84 -2.71 -15.04
C VAL A 138 4.29 -1.25 -14.92
N LEU A 139 3.96 -0.59 -13.81
CA LEU A 139 4.33 0.81 -13.56
C LEU A 139 4.29 1.13 -12.07
N ARG A 140 5.27 1.91 -11.61
CA ARG A 140 5.22 2.63 -10.34
C ARG A 140 5.30 4.13 -10.60
N GLY A 141 4.34 4.87 -10.06
CA GLY A 141 4.19 6.31 -10.27
C GLY A 141 4.15 7.06 -8.96
N ILE A 142 4.62 8.31 -8.97
CA ILE A 142 4.51 9.24 -7.84
C ILE A 142 3.88 10.54 -8.33
N TYR A 143 2.91 11.04 -7.57
CA TYR A 143 2.35 12.37 -7.70
C TYR A 143 2.64 13.18 -6.44
N LEU A 144 3.36 14.29 -6.59
CA LEU A 144 3.62 15.25 -5.53
C LEU A 144 2.68 16.45 -5.67
N PHE A 145 2.14 16.93 -4.56
CA PHE A 145 1.28 18.10 -4.50
C PHE A 145 1.38 18.77 -3.14
N ASP A 146 1.13 20.08 -3.13
CA ASP A 146 1.02 20.87 -1.91
C ASP A 146 -0.47 21.01 -1.52
N LEU A 147 -0.75 20.94 -0.22
CA LEU A 147 -2.09 21.00 0.37
C LEU A 147 -2.27 22.24 1.25
#